data_AF-A0A6P7IL80-F1
#
_entry.id   AF-A0A6P7IL80-F1
#
_cell.length_a   1.000
_cell.length_b   1.000
_cell.length_c   1.000
_cell.angle_alpha   90.00
_cell.angle_beta   90.00
_cell.angle_gamma   90.00
#
_symmetry.space_group_name_H-M   'P 1'
#
loop_
_entity.id
_entity.type
_entity.pdbx_description
1 polymer ?
#
loop_
_entity_poly.entity_id
_entity_poly.type
_entity_poly.pdbx_seq_one_letter_code
_entity_poly.pdbx_strand_id
1 'polypeptide(L)'
;MGHGAAQKEDRELKFGLKARSGQTVFVREYEAADYPEVQQIFYEGIMEMIPDTAFRGLRHHPESLLLYTAMTVVCFIITECWWVIGLLPAIVLCLRYFYSRRVVCGYLRQAMSKDMGDIEGFYMNASGSCLWVAVLEGKVVGLVAACGQPVRSVGAVELQRMSVDRRYRKCGVGVLLGRKVLEFAATHGFSSVVLGTTAYMPAAHRLYQRLGFRCVGVTNGYVALGVRQSVLERIFYRVRHHHYVIDLEDRKMTGVLLHEQ
;
A
#
# COMPACT_ATOMS: atom_id res chain seq x y z
N MET A 1 -7.75 -41.32 24.12
CA MET A 1 -8.10 -40.28 23.13
C MET A 1 -8.61 -39.07 23.90
N GLY A 2 -7.85 -37.97 23.96
CA GLY A 2 -8.27 -36.78 24.71
C GLY A 2 -7.14 -35.87 25.20
N HIS A 3 -6.03 -35.76 24.49
CA HIS A 3 -4.88 -34.93 24.87
C HIS A 3 -4.38 -34.01 23.73
N GLY A 4 -5.23 -33.72 22.73
CA GLY A 4 -4.82 -33.00 21.52
C GLY A 4 -5.47 -31.62 21.31
N ALA A 5 -6.36 -31.17 22.20
CA ALA A 5 -7.17 -29.96 21.96
C ALA A 5 -6.67 -28.70 22.72
N ALA A 6 -5.87 -28.87 23.78
CA ALA A 6 -5.49 -27.76 24.68
C ALA A 6 -4.18 -27.06 24.30
N GLN A 7 -3.54 -27.43 23.18
CA GLN A 7 -2.19 -26.95 22.84
C GLN A 7 -2.14 -26.10 21.56
N LYS A 8 -3.31 -25.68 21.05
CA LYS A 8 -3.44 -24.82 19.87
C LYS A 8 -3.76 -23.35 20.20
N GLU A 9 -3.93 -23.00 21.48
CA GLU A 9 -4.30 -21.64 21.94
C GLU A 9 -3.11 -20.75 22.39
N ASP A 10 -1.88 -21.27 22.49
CA ASP A 10 -0.74 -20.52 23.07
C ASP A 10 0.28 -19.97 22.05
N ARG A 11 -0.16 -19.59 20.85
CA ARG A 11 0.71 -18.93 19.85
C ARG A 11 0.20 -17.59 19.31
N GLU A 12 -0.53 -16.83 20.13
CA GLU A 12 -0.72 -15.40 19.88
C GLU A 12 0.31 -14.58 20.66
N LEU A 13 1.46 -14.31 20.05
CA LEU A 13 2.37 -13.26 20.50
C LEU A 13 1.64 -11.91 20.39
N LYS A 14 1.03 -11.47 21.50
CA LYS A 14 0.34 -10.19 21.64
C LYS A 14 1.34 -9.04 21.54
N PHE A 15 1.66 -8.64 20.31
CA PHE A 15 2.19 -7.30 20.06
C PHE A 15 1.05 -6.31 20.24
N GLY A 16 0.89 -5.80 21.46
CA GLY A 16 -0.10 -4.80 21.82
C GLY A 16 0.45 -3.38 21.68
N LEU A 17 -0.19 -2.51 20.91
CA LEU A 17 0.03 -1.06 21.01
C LEU A 17 -1.08 -0.45 21.86
N LYS A 18 -0.69 0.26 22.93
CA LYS A 18 -1.61 1.05 23.75
C LYS A 18 -2.01 2.30 22.96
N ALA A 19 -3.23 2.35 22.45
CA ALA A 19 -3.81 3.54 21.85
C ALA A 19 -3.94 4.66 22.92
N ARG A 20 -4.14 5.90 22.47
CA ARG A 20 -4.18 7.12 23.32
C ARG A 20 -5.20 7.08 24.49
N SER A 21 -6.09 6.09 24.55
CA SER A 21 -7.11 5.89 25.58
C SER A 21 -6.92 4.66 26.47
N GLY A 22 -5.77 3.98 26.43
CA GLY A 22 -5.54 2.74 27.21
C GLY A 22 -6.04 1.47 26.54
N GLN A 23 -6.61 1.57 25.34
CA GLN A 23 -7.08 0.44 24.53
C GLN A 23 -5.90 -0.26 23.84
N THR A 24 -5.95 -1.59 23.72
CA THR A 24 -4.87 -2.39 23.13
C THR A 24 -5.26 -2.82 21.71
N VAL A 25 -4.46 -2.42 20.73
CA VAL A 25 -4.55 -2.97 19.35
C VAL A 25 -3.74 -4.26 19.31
N PHE A 26 -4.31 -5.33 18.77
CA PHE A 26 -3.59 -6.57 18.47
C PHE A 26 -3.75 -6.96 17.00
N VAL A 27 -2.90 -7.85 16.51
CA VAL A 27 -2.92 -8.34 15.12
C VAL A 27 -3.18 -9.83 15.15
N ARG A 28 -4.19 -10.27 14.40
CA ARG A 28 -4.52 -11.69 14.19
C ARG A 28 -4.71 -12.00 12.72
N GLU A 29 -4.74 -13.28 12.39
CA GLU A 29 -5.08 -13.73 11.04
C GLU A 29 -6.52 -13.34 10.69
N TYR A 30 -6.75 -13.16 9.40
CA TYR A 30 -8.06 -12.84 8.85
C TYR A 30 -9.08 -13.96 9.11
N GLU A 31 -10.31 -13.56 9.43
CA GLU A 31 -11.45 -14.46 9.55
C GLU A 31 -12.56 -14.03 8.56
N ALA A 32 -13.38 -14.98 8.08
CA ALA A 32 -14.46 -14.70 7.13
C ALA A 32 -15.42 -13.59 7.60
N ALA A 33 -15.61 -13.44 8.90
CA ALA A 33 -16.44 -12.41 9.50
C ALA A 33 -15.89 -10.97 9.28
N ASP A 34 -14.58 -10.83 9.06
CA ASP A 34 -13.91 -9.53 8.85
C ASP A 34 -14.05 -9.02 7.41
N TYR A 35 -14.61 -9.83 6.50
CA TYR A 35 -14.70 -9.52 5.08
C TYR A 35 -15.25 -8.12 4.78
N PRO A 36 -16.41 -7.68 5.33
CA PRO A 36 -16.96 -6.37 4.99
C PRO A 36 -16.07 -5.21 5.47
N GLU A 37 -15.50 -5.28 6.67
CA GLU A 37 -14.61 -4.25 7.20
C GLU A 37 -13.30 -4.19 6.41
N VAL A 38 -12.73 -5.33 6.06
CA VAL A 38 -11.50 -5.42 5.26
C VAL A 38 -11.70 -4.83 3.86
N GLN A 39 -12.81 -5.18 3.20
CA GLN A 39 -13.21 -4.61 1.91
C GLN A 39 -13.34 -3.09 2.01
N GLN A 40 -14.03 -2.59 3.04
CA GLN A 40 -14.26 -1.17 3.22
C GLN A 40 -12.95 -0.40 3.45
N ILE A 41 -12.10 -0.86 4.38
CA ILE A 41 -10.83 -0.18 4.69
C ILE A 41 -9.91 -0.15 3.48
N PHE A 42 -9.87 -1.25 2.71
CA PHE A 42 -9.09 -1.30 1.49
C PHE A 42 -9.66 -0.37 0.41
N TYR A 43 -10.98 -0.38 0.18
CA TYR A 43 -11.66 0.51 -0.77
C TYR A 43 -11.38 1.98 -0.46
N GLU A 44 -11.62 2.41 0.78
CA GLU A 44 -11.40 3.78 1.23
C GLU A 44 -9.92 4.17 1.09
N GLY A 45 -9.01 3.28 1.48
CA GLY A 45 -7.56 3.51 1.35
C GLY A 45 -7.11 3.75 -0.10
N ILE A 46 -7.67 3.01 -1.07
CA ILE A 46 -7.37 3.21 -2.49
C ILE A 46 -8.05 4.47 -3.04
N MET A 47 -9.29 4.77 -2.64
CA MET A 47 -10.00 5.96 -3.11
C MET A 47 -9.35 7.28 -2.66
N GLU A 48 -8.75 7.30 -1.46
CA GLU A 48 -7.98 8.45 -0.96
C GLU A 48 -6.76 8.80 -1.84
N MET A 49 -6.26 7.86 -2.65
CA MET A 49 -5.14 8.08 -3.55
C MET A 49 -5.52 8.95 -4.77
N ILE A 50 -6.79 9.03 -5.15
CA ILE A 50 -7.25 9.76 -6.35
C ILE A 50 -6.94 11.26 -6.27
N PRO A 51 -7.36 12.01 -5.24
CA PRO A 51 -7.03 13.43 -5.18
C PRO A 51 -5.51 13.65 -5.06
N ASP A 52 -4.79 12.77 -4.35
CA ASP A 52 -3.36 12.90 -4.16
C ASP A 52 -2.56 12.69 -5.46
N THR A 53 -2.94 11.70 -6.27
CA THR A 53 -2.38 11.49 -7.61
C THR A 53 -2.72 12.63 -8.56
N ALA A 54 -3.96 13.12 -8.53
CA ALA A 54 -4.43 14.18 -9.42
C ALA A 54 -3.76 15.53 -9.11
N PHE A 55 -3.71 15.94 -7.84
CA PHE A 55 -3.24 17.28 -7.46
C PHE A 55 -1.78 17.29 -7.00
N ARG A 56 -1.43 16.49 -5.98
CA ARG A 56 -0.05 16.48 -5.45
C ARG A 56 0.92 15.84 -6.44
N GLY A 57 0.45 14.89 -7.24
CA GLY A 57 1.28 14.26 -8.26
C GLY A 57 1.85 15.24 -9.29
N LEU A 58 1.20 16.39 -9.51
CA LEU A 58 1.70 17.43 -10.40
C LEU A 58 3.05 18.01 -9.91
N ARG A 59 3.27 18.08 -8.59
CA ARG A 59 4.54 18.55 -8.01
C ARG A 59 5.72 17.64 -8.31
N HIS A 60 5.48 16.37 -8.64
CA HIS A 60 6.54 15.41 -8.96
C HIS A 60 6.93 15.38 -10.45
N HIS A 61 6.22 16.13 -11.30
CA HIS A 61 6.45 16.19 -12.75
C HIS A 61 6.56 17.66 -13.20
N PRO A 62 7.71 18.33 -12.99
CA PRO A 62 7.90 19.73 -13.38
C PRO A 62 7.67 19.95 -14.88
N GLU A 63 8.02 18.97 -15.71
CA GLU A 63 7.77 18.99 -17.16
C GLU A 63 6.29 19.17 -17.52
N SER A 64 5.38 18.51 -16.79
CA SER A 64 3.95 18.66 -17.03
C SER A 64 3.46 20.04 -16.62
N LEU A 65 4.01 20.60 -15.54
CA LEU A 65 3.68 21.95 -15.09
C LEU A 65 4.17 23.00 -16.10
N LEU A 66 5.40 22.86 -16.61
CA LEU A 66 5.96 23.71 -17.66
C LEU A 66 5.14 23.63 -18.94
N LEU A 67 4.73 22.42 -19.36
CA LEU A 67 3.90 22.26 -20.54
C LEU A 67 2.52 22.94 -20.39
N TYR A 68 1.85 22.74 -19.25
CA TYR A 68 0.53 23.34 -19.01
C TYR A 68 0.59 24.87 -18.90
N THR A 69 1.64 25.40 -18.26
CA THR A 69 1.86 26.85 -18.16
C THR A 69 2.20 27.44 -19.52
N ALA A 70 3.10 26.83 -20.29
CA ALA A 70 3.42 27.27 -21.66
C ALA A 70 2.19 27.28 -22.57
N MET A 71 1.38 26.22 -22.53
CA MET A 71 0.14 26.13 -23.32
C MET A 71 -0.84 27.24 -22.93
N THR A 72 -0.97 27.54 -21.63
CA THR A 72 -1.83 28.63 -21.14
C THR A 72 -1.34 30.01 -21.61
N VAL A 73 -0.03 30.25 -21.56
CA VAL A 73 0.59 31.51 -22.02
C VAL A 73 0.45 31.69 -23.53
N VAL A 74 0.71 30.65 -24.32
CA VAL A 74 0.55 30.70 -25.79
C VAL A 74 -0.91 30.97 -26.17
N CYS A 75 -1.86 30.28 -25.54
CA CYS A 75 -3.28 30.52 -25.79
C CYS A 75 -3.70 31.95 -25.39
N PHE A 76 -3.14 32.51 -24.32
CA PHE A 76 -3.37 33.91 -23.95
C PHE A 76 -2.85 34.88 -25.00
N ILE A 77 -1.61 34.72 -25.47
CA ILE A 77 -1.01 35.59 -26.51
C ILE A 77 -1.85 35.59 -27.79
N ILE A 78 -2.42 34.44 -28.17
CA ILE A 78 -3.19 34.32 -29.42
C ILE A 78 -4.62 34.89 -29.28
N THR A 79 -5.26 34.66 -28.12
CA THR A 79 -6.71 34.90 -27.98
C THR A 79 -7.01 36.21 -27.25
N GLU A 80 -6.05 36.76 -26.50
CA GLU A 80 -6.19 37.92 -25.58
C GLU A 80 -7.38 37.82 -24.61
N CYS A 81 -7.89 36.59 -24.42
CA CYS A 81 -9.14 36.32 -23.72
C CYS A 81 -8.86 35.83 -22.31
N TRP A 82 -9.32 36.61 -21.33
CA TRP A 82 -9.14 36.34 -19.90
C TRP A 82 -9.80 35.04 -19.45
N TRP A 83 -10.88 34.62 -20.11
CA TRP A 83 -11.55 33.35 -19.82
C TRP A 83 -10.65 32.13 -20.08
N VAL A 84 -9.74 32.23 -21.05
CA VAL A 84 -8.82 31.14 -21.41
C VAL A 84 -7.80 30.88 -20.30
N ILE A 85 -7.36 31.92 -19.59
CA ILE A 85 -6.45 31.81 -18.42
C ILE A 85 -7.09 31.00 -17.30
N GLY A 86 -8.40 31.14 -17.07
CA GLY A 86 -9.11 30.40 -16.03
C GLY A 86 -9.56 29.00 -16.47
N LEU A 87 -10.14 28.90 -17.66
CA LEU A 87 -10.78 27.67 -18.12
C LEU A 87 -9.78 26.58 -18.52
N LEU A 88 -8.67 26.92 -19.18
CA LEU A 88 -7.73 25.92 -19.69
C LEU A 88 -7.03 25.15 -18.55
N PRO A 89 -6.47 25.79 -17.50
CA PRO A 89 -5.93 25.06 -16.36
C PRO A 89 -6.99 24.25 -15.62
N ALA A 90 -8.21 24.77 -15.49
CA ALA A 90 -9.32 24.04 -14.87
C ALA A 90 -9.67 22.77 -15.66
N ILE A 91 -9.77 22.85 -16.99
CA ILE A 91 -10.01 21.71 -17.87
C ILE A 91 -8.88 20.68 -17.74
N VAL A 92 -7.62 21.12 -17.74
CA VAL A 92 -6.47 20.22 -17.57
C VAL A 92 -6.50 19.50 -16.22
N LEU A 93 -6.81 20.21 -15.13
CA LEU A 93 -6.96 19.61 -13.80
C LEU A 93 -8.13 18.63 -13.75
N CYS A 94 -9.27 18.97 -14.36
CA CYS A 94 -10.43 18.09 -14.48
C CYS A 94 -10.10 16.81 -15.27
N LEU A 95 -9.42 16.92 -16.42
CA LEU A 95 -8.96 15.77 -17.21
C LEU A 95 -7.99 14.91 -16.39
N ARG A 96 -7.04 15.53 -15.71
CA ARG A 96 -6.08 14.82 -14.85
C ARG A 96 -6.78 14.07 -13.71
N TYR A 97 -7.76 14.69 -13.06
CA TYR A 97 -8.59 14.03 -12.05
C TYR A 97 -9.40 12.87 -12.64
N PHE A 98 -10.04 13.08 -13.80
CA PHE A 98 -10.82 12.07 -14.49
C PHE A 98 -9.99 10.84 -14.87
N TYR A 99 -8.83 11.02 -15.50
CA TYR A 99 -7.94 9.90 -15.86
C TYR A 99 -7.34 9.23 -14.63
N SER A 100 -6.98 9.98 -13.58
CA SER A 100 -6.51 9.40 -12.32
C SER A 100 -7.58 8.52 -11.69
N ARG A 101 -8.82 9.02 -11.61
CA ARG A 101 -9.97 8.24 -11.12
C ARG A 101 -10.20 7.00 -11.97
N ARG A 102 -10.16 7.12 -13.30
CA ARG A 102 -10.36 5.98 -14.22
C ARG A 102 -9.34 4.86 -13.97
N VAL A 103 -8.05 5.20 -13.89
CA VAL A 103 -6.98 4.21 -13.68
C VAL A 103 -7.07 3.59 -12.29
N VAL A 104 -7.25 4.40 -11.24
CA VAL A 104 -7.36 3.90 -9.86
C VAL A 104 -8.59 3.04 -9.66
N CYS A 105 -9.76 3.43 -10.19
CA CYS A 105 -10.96 2.61 -10.14
C CYS A 105 -10.82 1.31 -10.95
N GLY A 106 -10.11 1.34 -12.09
CA GLY A 106 -9.78 0.13 -12.86
C GLY A 106 -8.92 -0.85 -12.05
N TYR A 107 -7.85 -0.34 -11.41
CA TYR A 107 -7.02 -1.13 -10.51
C TYR A 107 -7.83 -1.70 -9.33
N LEU A 108 -8.66 -0.86 -8.70
CA LEU A 108 -9.49 -1.28 -7.58
C LEU A 108 -10.46 -2.39 -8.00
N ARG A 109 -11.16 -2.23 -9.12
CA ARG A 109 -12.07 -3.26 -9.65
C ARG A 109 -11.34 -4.58 -9.89
N GLN A 110 -10.14 -4.53 -10.45
CA GLN A 110 -9.33 -5.72 -10.68
C GLN A 110 -8.86 -6.39 -9.37
N ALA A 111 -8.48 -5.62 -8.36
CA ALA A 111 -8.12 -6.15 -7.05
C ALA A 111 -9.34 -6.77 -6.34
N MET A 112 -10.49 -6.09 -6.38
CA MET A 112 -11.77 -6.57 -5.84
C MET A 112 -12.25 -7.84 -6.56
N SER A 113 -12.00 -7.99 -7.85
CA SER A 113 -12.42 -9.19 -8.60
C SER A 113 -11.43 -10.35 -8.49
N LYS A 114 -10.27 -10.15 -7.85
CA LYS A 114 -9.22 -11.16 -7.71
C LYS A 114 -9.00 -11.45 -6.23
N ASP A 115 -7.89 -10.97 -5.70
CA ASP A 115 -7.35 -11.35 -4.39
C ASP A 115 -8.19 -10.82 -3.23
N MET A 116 -8.78 -9.64 -3.37
CA MET A 116 -9.67 -9.12 -2.33
C MET A 116 -11.10 -9.66 -2.47
N GLY A 117 -11.50 -10.20 -3.62
CA GLY A 117 -12.83 -10.81 -3.79
C GLY A 117 -12.91 -12.22 -3.21
N ASP A 118 -11.78 -12.93 -3.20
CA ASP A 118 -11.62 -14.26 -2.61
C ASP A 118 -10.36 -14.28 -1.73
N ILE A 119 -10.48 -13.66 -0.55
CA ILE A 119 -9.36 -13.51 0.39
C ILE A 119 -8.90 -14.88 0.92
N GLU A 120 -9.85 -15.76 1.26
CA GLU A 120 -9.52 -17.09 1.79
C GLU A 120 -8.80 -17.94 0.75
N GLY A 121 -9.33 -17.99 -0.47
CA GLY A 121 -8.72 -18.72 -1.58
C GLY A 121 -7.33 -18.22 -1.95
N PHE A 122 -7.12 -16.89 -1.92
CA PHE A 122 -5.88 -16.28 -2.38
C PHE A 122 -4.79 -16.19 -1.31
N TYR A 123 -5.15 -15.82 -0.08
CA TYR A 123 -4.20 -15.53 0.98
C TYR A 123 -4.15 -16.59 2.08
N MET A 124 -5.22 -17.32 2.35
CA MET A 124 -5.26 -18.23 3.51
C MET A 124 -4.95 -19.69 3.14
N ASN A 125 -5.19 -20.09 1.89
CA ASN A 125 -5.06 -21.48 1.46
C ASN A 125 -3.65 -21.89 0.96
N ALA A 126 -2.79 -20.93 0.61
CA ALA A 126 -1.48 -21.22 0.03
C ALA A 126 -0.34 -21.13 1.06
N SER A 127 0.58 -22.11 1.03
CA SER A 127 1.78 -22.06 1.87
C SER A 127 2.68 -20.90 1.42
N GLY A 128 2.90 -19.93 2.32
CA GLY A 128 3.71 -18.74 2.05
C GLY A 128 2.91 -17.49 1.67
N SER A 129 1.58 -17.51 1.79
CA SER A 129 0.76 -16.30 1.87
C SER A 129 -0.05 -16.28 3.17
N CYS A 130 -0.43 -15.09 3.61
CA CYS A 130 -1.36 -14.88 4.71
C CYS A 130 -1.86 -13.44 4.70
N LEU A 131 -3.07 -13.20 5.20
CA LEU A 131 -3.62 -11.87 5.45
C LEU A 131 -3.88 -11.70 6.94
N TRP A 132 -3.43 -10.59 7.50
CA TRP A 132 -3.67 -10.23 8.89
C TRP A 132 -4.51 -8.97 8.99
N VAL A 133 -5.29 -8.92 10.07
CA VAL A 133 -6.08 -7.77 10.46
C VAL A 133 -5.60 -7.22 11.80
N ALA A 134 -5.60 -5.90 11.93
CA ALA A 134 -5.41 -5.24 13.22
C ALA A 134 -6.79 -5.01 13.83
N VAL A 135 -6.99 -5.47 15.05
CA VAL A 135 -8.28 -5.39 15.76
C VAL A 135 -8.13 -4.49 16.98
N LEU A 136 -9.13 -3.62 17.17
CA LEU A 136 -9.28 -2.75 18.32
C LEU A 136 -10.74 -2.81 18.77
N GLU A 137 -10.97 -3.23 20.03
CA GLU A 137 -12.32 -3.36 20.61
C GLU A 137 -13.28 -4.20 19.74
N GLY A 138 -12.79 -5.32 19.21
CA GLY A 138 -13.57 -6.21 18.34
C GLY A 138 -13.80 -5.68 16.92
N LYS A 139 -13.26 -4.50 16.58
CA LYS A 139 -13.37 -3.91 15.24
C LYS A 139 -12.06 -3.98 14.48
N VAL A 140 -12.12 -4.38 13.21
CA VAL A 140 -10.97 -4.30 12.30
C VAL A 140 -10.66 -2.82 12.01
N VAL A 141 -9.40 -2.44 12.22
CA VAL A 141 -8.89 -1.07 12.03
C VAL A 141 -7.77 -0.98 10.99
N GLY A 142 -7.33 -2.12 10.45
CA GLY A 142 -6.35 -2.18 9.38
C GLY A 142 -6.09 -3.60 8.91
N LEU A 143 -5.43 -3.73 7.78
CA LEU A 143 -5.07 -5.00 7.17
C LEU A 143 -3.69 -4.93 6.51
N VAL A 144 -3.07 -6.09 6.36
CA VAL A 144 -1.88 -6.31 5.54
C VAL A 144 -1.88 -7.73 5.01
N ALA A 145 -1.41 -7.92 3.78
CA ALA A 145 -1.19 -9.24 3.22
C ALA A 145 0.31 -9.47 2.96
N ALA A 146 0.72 -10.72 3.08
CA ALA A 146 2.01 -11.21 2.61
C ALA A 146 1.76 -12.29 1.55
N CYS A 147 2.51 -12.24 0.45
CA CYS A 147 2.41 -13.24 -0.60
C CYS A 147 3.81 -13.60 -1.10
N GLY A 148 4.19 -14.88 -0.94
CA GLY A 148 5.44 -15.40 -1.48
C GLY A 148 5.49 -15.24 -2.99
N GLN A 149 6.60 -14.75 -3.54
CA GLN A 149 6.77 -14.56 -4.97
C GLN A 149 7.81 -15.54 -5.56
N PRO A 150 7.49 -16.83 -5.71
CA PRO A 150 8.46 -17.83 -6.17
C PRO A 150 9.01 -17.53 -7.59
N VAL A 151 8.24 -16.85 -8.44
CA VAL A 151 8.60 -16.58 -9.85
C VAL A 151 9.33 -15.25 -10.04
N ARG A 152 9.09 -14.25 -9.18
CA ARG A 152 9.61 -12.89 -9.36
C ARG A 152 10.81 -12.58 -8.47
N SER A 153 10.84 -13.17 -7.28
CA SER A 153 11.84 -12.90 -6.26
C SER A 153 12.07 -14.17 -5.44
N VAL A 154 12.97 -15.02 -5.90
CA VAL A 154 13.25 -16.33 -5.26
C VAL A 154 13.60 -16.11 -3.79
N GLY A 155 12.86 -16.75 -2.89
CA GLY A 155 13.07 -16.64 -1.45
C GLY A 155 12.55 -15.34 -0.81
N ALA A 156 11.86 -14.46 -1.55
CA ALA A 156 11.28 -13.25 -0.99
C ALA A 156 9.75 -13.34 -0.85
N VAL A 157 9.23 -12.62 0.14
CA VAL A 157 7.78 -12.40 0.32
C VAL A 157 7.43 -10.96 0.03
N GLU A 158 6.35 -10.73 -0.71
CA GLU A 158 5.87 -9.39 -0.99
C GLU A 158 4.85 -8.94 0.06
N LEU A 159 5.10 -7.79 0.67
CA LEU A 159 4.11 -7.10 1.50
C LEU A 159 3.14 -6.34 0.58
N GLN A 160 1.87 -6.72 0.63
CA GLN A 160 0.80 -6.16 -0.17
C GLN A 160 -0.36 -5.69 0.69
N ARG A 161 -1.28 -4.92 0.08
CA ARG A 161 -2.60 -4.54 0.65
C ARG A 161 -2.56 -3.85 2.03
N MET A 162 -1.42 -3.26 2.41
CA MET A 162 -1.30 -2.51 3.66
C MET A 162 -2.24 -1.29 3.66
N SER A 163 -3.28 -1.35 4.49
CA SER A 163 -4.28 -0.30 4.66
C SER A 163 -4.67 -0.17 6.12
N VAL A 164 -4.82 1.07 6.60
CA VAL A 164 -5.26 1.37 7.97
C VAL A 164 -6.39 2.39 7.88
N ASP A 165 -7.46 2.14 8.63
CA ASP A 165 -8.60 3.06 8.75
C ASP A 165 -8.08 4.43 9.17
N ARG A 166 -8.54 5.47 8.48
CA ARG A 166 -8.07 6.85 8.63
C ARG A 166 -8.09 7.33 10.08
N ARG A 167 -9.06 6.89 10.88
CA ARG A 167 -9.23 7.27 12.29
C ARG A 167 -8.13 6.73 13.19
N TYR A 168 -7.50 5.62 12.82
CA TYR A 168 -6.49 4.91 13.62
C TYR A 168 -5.07 5.05 13.06
N ARG A 169 -4.88 5.90 12.04
CA ARG A 169 -3.54 6.21 11.51
C ARG A 169 -2.74 7.03 12.52
N LYS A 170 -1.41 6.94 12.42
CA LYS A 170 -0.44 7.57 13.35
C LYS A 170 -0.53 7.06 14.81
N CYS A 171 -1.31 6.01 15.06
CA CYS A 171 -1.37 5.29 16.34
C CYS A 171 -0.47 4.04 16.38
N GLY A 172 0.42 3.87 15.38
CA GLY A 172 1.34 2.73 15.30
C GLY A 172 0.76 1.44 14.69
N VAL A 173 -0.54 1.40 14.35
CA VAL A 173 -1.21 0.23 13.73
C VAL A 173 -0.44 -0.30 12.51
N GLY A 174 -0.04 0.57 11.58
CA GLY A 174 0.72 0.15 10.40
C GLY A 174 2.11 -0.42 10.72
N VAL A 175 2.73 0.02 11.82
CA VAL A 175 4.01 -0.55 12.29
C VAL A 175 3.77 -1.95 12.83
N LEU A 176 2.67 -2.16 13.54
CA LEU A 176 2.27 -3.45 14.09
C LEU A 176 2.05 -4.48 12.98
N LEU A 177 1.23 -4.12 11.99
CA LEU A 177 0.95 -4.92 10.82
C LEU A 177 2.23 -5.23 10.04
N GLY A 178 3.06 -4.22 9.78
CA GLY A 178 4.32 -4.42 9.07
C GLY A 178 5.28 -5.35 9.80
N ARG A 179 5.38 -5.25 11.14
CA ARG A 179 6.18 -6.18 11.95
C ARG A 179 5.67 -7.60 11.88
N LYS A 180 4.34 -7.81 11.83
CA LYS A 180 3.77 -9.15 11.68
C LYS A 180 4.20 -9.81 10.37
N VAL A 181 4.26 -9.06 9.27
CA VAL A 181 4.78 -9.57 8.00
C VAL A 181 6.26 -9.93 8.08
N LEU A 182 7.08 -9.11 8.76
CA LEU A 182 8.50 -9.42 8.96
C LEU A 182 8.71 -10.69 9.80
N GLU A 183 7.90 -10.87 10.85
CA GLU A 183 7.89 -12.08 11.68
C GLU A 183 7.50 -13.32 10.87
N PHE A 184 6.41 -13.21 10.08
CA PHE A 184 5.99 -14.26 9.16
C PHE A 184 7.11 -14.64 8.20
N ALA A 185 7.74 -13.65 7.58
CA ALA A 185 8.83 -13.87 6.64
C ALA A 185 10.00 -14.63 7.28
N ALA A 186 10.41 -14.23 8.48
CA ALA A 186 11.51 -14.85 9.22
C ALA A 186 11.19 -16.30 9.66
N THR A 187 9.95 -16.54 10.11
CA THR A 187 9.50 -17.86 10.58
C THR A 187 9.29 -18.86 9.45
N HIS A 188 8.95 -18.39 8.25
CA HIS A 188 8.74 -19.21 7.07
C HIS A 188 9.99 -19.35 6.20
N GLY A 189 11.15 -18.85 6.67
CA GLY A 189 12.44 -19.02 5.99
C GLY A 189 12.64 -18.17 4.73
N PHE A 190 11.89 -17.08 4.58
CA PHE A 190 12.15 -16.12 3.52
C PHE A 190 13.44 -15.35 3.83
N SER A 191 14.22 -15.01 2.80
CA SER A 191 15.47 -14.25 2.93
C SER A 191 15.26 -12.73 2.97
N SER A 192 14.17 -12.26 2.35
CA SER A 192 13.85 -10.83 2.26
C SER A 192 12.35 -10.56 2.17
N VAL A 193 11.96 -9.33 2.49
CA VAL A 193 10.61 -8.80 2.26
C VAL A 193 10.69 -7.65 1.28
N VAL A 194 9.89 -7.72 0.22
CA VAL A 194 9.81 -6.69 -0.83
C VAL A 194 8.46 -6.00 -0.82
N LEU A 195 8.40 -4.75 -1.28
CA LEU A 195 7.14 -4.05 -1.54
C LEU A 195 7.28 -2.96 -2.60
N GLY A 196 6.17 -2.68 -3.28
CA GLY A 196 6.02 -1.53 -4.18
C GLY A 196 5.03 -0.52 -3.61
N THR A 197 5.37 0.77 -3.63
CA THR A 197 4.44 1.85 -3.26
C THR A 197 4.53 3.03 -4.22
N THR A 198 3.42 3.76 -4.40
CA THR A 198 3.42 4.96 -5.25
C THR A 198 4.07 6.13 -4.52
N ALA A 199 4.77 6.99 -5.25
CA ALA A 199 5.41 8.20 -4.71
C ALA A 199 4.42 9.18 -4.01
N TYR A 200 3.12 9.01 -4.23
CA TYR A 200 2.07 9.89 -3.74
C TYR A 200 1.55 9.51 -2.35
N MET A 201 2.13 8.48 -1.71
CA MET A 201 1.78 8.02 -0.37
C MET A 201 2.91 8.33 0.63
N PRO A 202 3.16 9.61 1.00
CA PRO A 202 4.27 9.98 1.88
C PRO A 202 4.19 9.33 3.27
N ALA A 203 2.98 9.00 3.74
CA ALA A 203 2.79 8.26 4.97
C ALA A 203 3.31 6.81 4.88
N ALA A 204 3.11 6.14 3.74
CA ALA A 204 3.60 4.79 3.50
C ALA A 204 5.15 4.77 3.43
N HIS A 205 5.76 5.71 2.72
CA HIS A 205 7.23 5.83 2.67
C HIS A 205 7.85 5.97 4.07
N ARG A 206 7.30 6.85 4.91
CA ARG A 206 7.77 7.01 6.31
C ARG A 206 7.56 5.76 7.14
N LEU A 207 6.46 5.04 6.93
CA LEU A 207 6.18 3.78 7.61
C LEU A 207 7.23 2.73 7.25
N TYR A 208 7.50 2.53 5.95
CA TYR A 208 8.46 1.52 5.50
C TYR A 208 9.89 1.85 5.93
N GLN A 209 10.29 3.12 5.85
CA GLN A 209 11.59 3.57 6.39
C GLN A 209 11.71 3.27 7.90
N ARG A 210 10.67 3.54 8.69
CA ARG A 210 10.65 3.20 10.13
C ARG A 210 10.69 1.70 10.42
N LEU A 211 10.15 0.89 9.51
CA LEU A 211 10.22 -0.57 9.61
C LEU A 211 11.60 -1.13 9.22
N GLY A 212 12.47 -0.30 8.64
CA GLY A 212 13.83 -0.66 8.21
C GLY A 212 13.96 -0.99 6.72
N PHE A 213 12.93 -0.75 5.91
CA PHE A 213 13.00 -0.96 4.47
C PHE A 213 13.89 0.07 3.79
N ARG A 214 14.71 -0.40 2.85
CA ARG A 214 15.58 0.41 1.99
C ARG A 214 14.94 0.56 0.61
N CYS A 215 14.93 1.76 0.07
CA CYS A 215 14.45 2.01 -1.30
C CYS A 215 15.54 1.56 -2.29
N VAL A 216 15.26 0.57 -3.13
CA VAL A 216 16.23 -0.02 -4.07
C VAL A 216 16.05 0.44 -5.51
N GLY A 217 14.92 1.06 -5.83
CA GLY A 217 14.69 1.57 -7.17
C GLY A 217 13.40 2.36 -7.30
N VAL A 218 13.32 3.10 -8.40
CA VAL A 218 12.11 3.84 -8.79
C VAL A 218 11.79 3.53 -10.23
N THR A 219 10.58 3.04 -10.50
CA THR A 219 10.08 2.81 -11.86
C THR A 219 9.11 3.93 -12.25
N ASN A 220 9.27 4.47 -13.45
CA ASN A 220 8.36 5.44 -14.03
C ASN A 220 7.19 4.72 -14.73
N GLY A 221 5.98 5.01 -14.28
CA GLY A 221 4.75 4.40 -14.80
C GLY A 221 4.37 3.13 -14.05
N TYR A 222 3.07 2.94 -13.90
CA TYR A 222 2.48 1.65 -13.52
C TYR A 222 1.79 1.08 -14.75
N VAL A 223 2.34 0.02 -15.31
CA VAL A 223 1.55 -0.87 -16.16
C VAL A 223 1.22 -2.06 -15.27
N ALA A 224 -0.02 -2.11 -14.76
CA ALA A 224 -0.53 -3.39 -14.27
C ALA A 224 -0.34 -4.38 -15.42
N LEU A 225 0.45 -5.43 -15.20
CA LEU A 225 0.75 -6.42 -16.24
C LEU A 225 -0.57 -6.90 -16.86
N GLY A 226 -0.72 -6.67 -18.16
CA GLY A 226 -1.92 -7.02 -18.94
C GLY A 226 -2.90 -5.88 -19.22
N VAL A 227 -2.73 -4.67 -18.66
CA VAL A 227 -3.62 -3.53 -18.95
C VAL A 227 -2.99 -2.60 -20.00
N ARG A 228 -3.57 -2.57 -21.21
CA ARG A 228 -3.23 -1.55 -22.22
C ARG A 228 -3.73 -0.19 -21.74
N GLN A 229 -2.82 0.68 -21.33
CA GLN A 229 -3.13 2.09 -21.10
C GLN A 229 -3.22 2.83 -22.43
N SER A 230 -4.26 3.64 -22.56
CA SER A 230 -4.36 4.62 -23.65
C SER A 230 -3.24 5.66 -23.55
N VAL A 231 -2.93 6.30 -24.69
CA VAL A 231 -1.93 7.39 -24.74
C VAL A 231 -2.30 8.51 -23.76
N LEU A 232 -3.58 8.84 -23.66
CA LEU A 232 -4.09 9.88 -22.74
C LEU A 232 -3.90 9.50 -21.27
N GLU A 233 -4.12 8.23 -20.90
CA GLU A 233 -3.81 7.75 -19.54
C GLU A 233 -2.31 7.87 -19.23
N ARG A 234 -1.42 7.58 -20.19
CA ARG A 234 0.04 7.75 -20.00
C ARG A 234 0.46 9.22 -19.86
N ILE A 235 -0.26 10.14 -20.49
CA ILE A 235 -0.01 11.58 -20.41
C ILE A 235 -0.51 12.13 -19.07
N PHE A 236 -1.76 11.82 -18.70
CA PHE A 236 -2.40 12.42 -17.53
C PHE A 236 -2.17 11.65 -16.23
N TYR A 237 -1.84 10.36 -16.30
CA TYR A 237 -1.56 9.49 -15.15
C TYR A 237 -0.10 8.99 -15.18
N ARG A 238 0.82 9.89 -14.86
CA ARG A 238 2.23 9.54 -14.60
C ARG A 238 2.43 9.29 -13.11
N VAL A 239 2.83 8.08 -12.73
CA VAL A 239 3.09 7.70 -11.33
C VAL A 239 4.48 7.11 -11.23
N ARG A 240 5.24 7.52 -10.20
CA ARG A 240 6.51 6.88 -9.85
C ARG A 240 6.24 5.79 -8.81
N HIS A 241 6.76 4.60 -9.04
CA HIS A 241 6.70 3.48 -8.11
C HIS A 241 8.05 3.31 -7.45
N HIS A 242 8.09 3.37 -6.13
CA HIS A 242 9.27 3.07 -5.35
C HIS A 242 9.22 1.61 -4.90
N HIS A 243 10.32 0.92 -5.13
CA HIS A 243 10.53 -0.46 -4.70
C HIS A 243 11.40 -0.47 -3.46
N TYR A 244 10.95 -1.20 -2.46
CA TYR A 244 11.58 -1.30 -1.16
C TYR A 244 11.91 -2.75 -0.86
N VAL A 245 13.06 -2.97 -0.21
CA VAL A 245 13.48 -4.28 0.29
C VAL A 245 13.97 -4.18 1.72
N ILE A 246 13.82 -5.26 2.46
CA ILE A 246 14.52 -5.49 3.72
C ILE A 246 15.01 -6.94 3.73
N ASP A 247 16.29 -7.12 4.01
CA ASP A 247 16.92 -8.43 4.11
C ASP A 247 16.83 -8.91 5.56
N LEU A 248 16.42 -10.17 5.75
CA LEU A 248 16.21 -10.74 7.08
C LEU A 248 17.48 -11.33 7.67
N GLU A 249 18.48 -11.64 6.83
CA GLU A 249 19.79 -12.13 7.26
C GLU A 249 20.60 -11.08 8.03
N ASP A 250 20.58 -9.82 7.58
CA ASP A 250 21.27 -8.69 8.23
C ASP A 250 20.78 -8.44 9.68
N ARG A 251 19.48 -8.72 9.95
CA ARG A 251 18.89 -8.51 11.29
C ARG A 251 19.26 -9.57 12.32
N LYS A 252 19.57 -10.81 11.90
CA LYS A 252 20.08 -11.83 12.83
C LYS A 252 21.41 -11.36 13.43
N MET A 253 22.27 -10.70 12.65
CA MET A 253 23.54 -10.15 13.17
C MET A 253 23.34 -8.93 14.09
N THR A 254 22.37 -8.05 13.81
CA THR A 254 22.13 -6.88 14.68
C THR A 254 21.44 -7.24 16.00
N GLY A 255 20.62 -8.29 16.03
CA GLY A 255 19.99 -8.79 17.26
C GLY A 255 20.97 -9.49 18.20
N VAL A 256 22.01 -10.13 17.65
CA VAL A 256 23.08 -10.76 18.44
C VAL A 256 23.97 -9.70 19.10
N LEU A 257 24.29 -8.60 18.40
CA LEU A 257 25.11 -7.51 18.96
C LEU A 257 24.41 -6.67 20.06
N LEU A 258 23.08 -6.72 20.17
CA LEU A 258 22.33 -6.03 21.23
C LEU A 258 22.03 -6.91 22.45
N HIS A 259 22.39 -8.19 22.41
CA HIS A 259 22.23 -9.12 23.53
C HIS A 259 23.56 -9.42 24.25
N GLU A 260 24.66 -8.81 23.80
CA GLU A 260 26.01 -8.84 24.39
C GLU A 260 26.45 -7.48 24.98
N GLN A 261 25.51 -6.63 25.39
CA GLN A 261 25.79 -5.46 26.24
C GLN A 261 24.85 -5.37 27.43
#